data_AF-A0A660RUE0-F1
#
_entry.id   AF-A0A660RUE0-F1
#
_cell.length_a   1.000
_cell.length_b   1.000
_cell.length_c   1.000
_cell.angle_alpha   90.00
_cell.angle_beta   90.00
_cell.angle_gamma   90.00
#
_symmetry.space_group_name_H-M   'P 1'
#
loop_
_entity.id
_entity.type
_entity.pdbx_description
1 polymer ?
#
loop_
_entity_poly.entity_id
_entity_poly.type
_entity_poly.pdbx_seq_one_letter_code
_entity_poly.pdbx_strand_id
1 'polypeptide(L)'
;PAVQEKLRGRAAETIRGMKLLSDANMEFRVTAVVTRQNVEHLHDLALFLAAFPGCRGLGLDMLVNRGRAAASKTVAAPLPEALKTGVIRLTETLRRINRRRSVPIQLREWERIKGRRVRGASDYCHACRGESLAVLPDGTLFPCSQTAGDPAFACGTVDAPDTSKITALSGLSLRGEQCGGCLLASYCPGDCPSRLYYNGIQNSRLACVMYQTLWQEYTRSLQ
;
A
#
# COMPACT_ATOMS: atom_id res chain seq x y z
N PRO A 1 -13.48 -7.82 11.27
CA PRO A 1 -14.60 -6.85 11.41
C PRO A 1 -14.36 -5.77 12.47
N ALA A 2 -14.10 -6.15 13.73
CA ALA A 2 -13.92 -5.19 14.84
C ALA A 2 -12.83 -4.14 14.59
N VAL A 3 -11.68 -4.53 14.02
CA VAL A 3 -10.59 -3.62 13.68
C VAL A 3 -11.02 -2.56 12.65
N GLN A 4 -11.74 -2.96 11.60
CA GLN A 4 -12.29 -2.04 10.59
C GLN A 4 -13.27 -1.06 11.24
N GLU A 5 -14.18 -1.55 12.09
CA GLU A 5 -15.17 -0.70 12.76
C GLU A 5 -14.48 0.36 13.63
N LYS A 6 -13.49 -0.06 14.43
CA LYS A 6 -12.73 0.85 15.29
C LYS A 6 -11.94 1.91 14.52
N LEU A 7 -11.34 1.55 13.38
CA LEU A 7 -10.44 2.45 12.64
C LEU A 7 -11.15 3.30 11.56
N ARG A 8 -12.18 2.76 10.92
CA ARG A 8 -12.84 3.37 9.75
C ARG A 8 -14.35 3.48 9.89
N GLY A 9 -14.95 2.75 10.83
CA GLY A 9 -16.39 2.51 10.91
C GLY A 9 -16.89 1.67 9.74
N ARG A 10 -18.20 1.42 9.74
CA ARG A 10 -18.94 0.87 8.58
C ARG A 10 -18.43 -0.50 8.13
N ALA A 11 -17.99 -1.33 9.07
CA ALA A 11 -17.49 -2.67 8.76
C ALA A 11 -18.60 -3.51 8.13
N ALA A 12 -19.83 -3.42 8.65
CA ALA A 12 -20.97 -4.16 8.11
C ALA A 12 -21.26 -3.78 6.65
N GLU A 13 -21.29 -2.48 6.33
CA GLU A 13 -21.47 -1.96 4.96
C GLU A 13 -20.36 -2.44 4.02
N THR A 14 -19.11 -2.39 4.50
CA THR A 14 -17.94 -2.82 3.71
C THR A 14 -18.05 -4.30 3.35
N ILE A 15 -18.42 -5.14 4.33
CA ILE A 15 -18.58 -6.59 4.15
C ILE A 15 -19.78 -6.87 3.23
N ARG A 16 -20.89 -6.15 3.38
CA ARG A 16 -22.03 -6.23 2.45
C ARG A 16 -21.62 -5.90 1.02
N GLY A 17 -20.82 -4.85 0.82
CA GLY A 17 -20.29 -4.49 -0.50
C GLY A 17 -19.43 -5.60 -1.12
N MET A 18 -18.54 -6.22 -0.34
CA MET A 18 -17.74 -7.36 -0.80
C MET A 18 -18.61 -8.57 -1.17
N LYS A 19 -19.67 -8.83 -0.39
CA LYS A 19 -20.63 -9.89 -0.70
C LYS A 19 -21.36 -9.60 -2.01
N LEU A 20 -21.87 -8.38 -2.21
CA LEU A 20 -22.53 -7.98 -3.45
C LEU A 20 -21.63 -8.15 -4.68
N LEU A 21 -20.35 -7.76 -4.59
CA LEU A 21 -19.38 -7.98 -5.66
C LEU A 21 -19.21 -9.49 -5.94
N SER A 22 -19.10 -10.30 -4.89
CA SER A 22 -18.95 -11.75 -5.04
C SER A 22 -20.20 -12.41 -5.62
N ASP A 23 -21.40 -12.02 -5.18
CA ASP A 23 -22.68 -12.55 -5.66
C ASP A 23 -22.91 -12.17 -7.13
N ALA A 24 -22.39 -11.02 -7.57
CA ALA A 24 -22.37 -10.57 -8.96
C ALA A 24 -21.22 -11.19 -9.80
N ASN A 25 -20.45 -12.14 -9.25
CA ASN A 25 -19.25 -12.71 -9.89
C ASN A 25 -18.19 -11.68 -10.31
N MET A 26 -18.16 -10.52 -9.64
CA MET A 26 -17.17 -9.48 -9.89
C MET A 26 -15.90 -9.76 -9.09
N GLU A 27 -14.79 -9.74 -9.79
CA GLU A 27 -13.48 -9.84 -9.17
C GLU A 27 -13.11 -8.54 -8.47
N PHE A 28 -12.49 -8.65 -7.29
CA PHE A 28 -12.05 -7.48 -6.54
C PHE A 28 -10.74 -7.72 -5.78
N ARG A 29 -10.12 -6.60 -5.40
CA ARG A 29 -8.93 -6.58 -4.54
C ARG A 29 -9.23 -5.72 -3.32
N VAL A 30 -8.66 -6.10 -2.19
CA VAL A 30 -8.78 -5.35 -0.93
C VAL A 30 -7.48 -4.64 -0.63
N THR A 31 -7.56 -3.40 -0.15
CA THR A 31 -6.40 -2.66 0.33
C THR A 31 -6.57 -2.35 1.81
N ALA A 32 -5.54 -2.60 2.60
CA ALA A 32 -5.53 -2.34 4.04
C ALA A 32 -4.43 -1.32 4.38
N VAL A 33 -4.82 -0.25 5.05
CA VAL A 33 -3.86 0.69 5.66
C VAL A 33 -3.30 0.03 6.92
N VAL A 34 -2.00 -0.19 6.97
CA VAL A 34 -1.32 -0.85 8.09
C VAL A 34 -1.01 0.16 9.19
N THR A 35 -1.47 -0.16 10.38
CA THR A 35 -1.40 0.66 11.60
C THR A 35 -0.95 -0.21 12.76
N ARG A 36 -0.57 0.41 13.88
CA ARG A 36 -0.25 -0.31 15.12
C ARG A 36 -1.39 -1.21 15.59
N GLN A 37 -2.64 -0.85 15.30
CA GLN A 37 -3.83 -1.57 15.75
C GLN A 37 -4.17 -2.81 14.95
N ASN A 38 -3.70 -2.93 13.72
CA ASN A 38 -4.08 -4.03 12.83
C ASN A 38 -2.93 -4.89 12.35
N VAL A 39 -1.68 -4.46 12.60
CA VAL A 39 -0.50 -5.14 12.08
C VAL A 39 -0.38 -6.59 12.55
N GLU A 40 -0.82 -6.89 13.77
CA GLU A 40 -0.82 -8.25 14.31
C GLU A 40 -1.95 -9.12 13.73
N HIS A 41 -2.97 -8.49 13.14
CA HIS A 41 -4.19 -9.13 12.60
C HIS A 41 -4.22 -9.21 11.07
N LEU A 42 -3.10 -8.96 10.38
CA LEU A 42 -3.05 -9.03 8.91
C LEU A 42 -3.40 -10.43 8.38
N HIS A 43 -2.99 -11.47 9.10
CA HIS A 43 -3.31 -12.86 8.77
C HIS A 43 -4.81 -13.18 8.94
N ASP A 44 -5.47 -12.62 9.97
CA ASP A 44 -6.91 -12.74 10.16
C ASP A 44 -7.68 -12.11 8.99
N LEU A 45 -7.18 -10.98 8.46
CA LEU A 45 -7.73 -10.38 7.24
C LEU A 45 -7.61 -11.34 6.06
N ALA A 46 -6.47 -12.01 5.87
CA ALA A 46 -6.32 -12.98 4.79
C ALA A 46 -7.31 -14.16 4.92
N LEU A 47 -7.48 -14.70 6.13
CA LEU A 47 -8.46 -15.75 6.42
C LEU A 47 -9.89 -15.28 6.12
N PHE A 48 -10.23 -14.07 6.55
CA PHE A 48 -11.53 -13.48 6.25
C PHE A 48 -11.76 -13.33 4.73
N LEU A 49 -10.75 -12.86 3.98
CA LEU A 49 -10.84 -12.74 2.53
C LEU A 49 -10.95 -14.08 1.81
N ALA A 50 -10.48 -15.18 2.42
CA ALA A 50 -10.62 -16.52 1.85
C ALA A 50 -12.09 -16.95 1.68
N ALA A 51 -13.00 -16.38 2.47
CA ALA A 51 -14.45 -16.62 2.36
C ALA A 51 -15.08 -16.03 1.08
N PHE A 52 -14.36 -15.21 0.32
CA PHE A 52 -14.86 -14.56 -0.90
C PHE A 52 -14.19 -15.15 -2.16
N PRO A 53 -14.92 -15.93 -2.99
CA PRO A 53 -14.38 -16.49 -4.23
C PRO A 53 -13.88 -15.41 -5.21
N GLY A 54 -14.56 -14.26 -5.28
CA GLY A 54 -14.18 -13.13 -6.15
C GLY A 54 -12.96 -12.32 -5.67
N CYS A 55 -12.44 -12.57 -4.46
CA CYS A 55 -11.24 -11.88 -4.00
C CYS A 55 -9.99 -12.40 -4.73
N ARG A 56 -9.29 -11.48 -5.41
CA ARG A 56 -8.08 -11.75 -6.20
C ARG A 56 -6.81 -11.22 -5.57
N GLY A 57 -6.91 -10.30 -4.62
CA GLY A 57 -5.70 -9.75 -4.02
C GLY A 57 -5.89 -8.90 -2.78
N LEU A 58 -4.77 -8.73 -2.08
CA LEU A 58 -4.61 -7.89 -0.93
C LEU A 58 -3.44 -6.92 -1.18
N GLY A 59 -3.62 -5.64 -0.88
CA GLY A 59 -2.56 -4.63 -0.86
C GLY A 59 -2.37 -4.05 0.53
N LEU A 60 -1.11 -3.82 0.92
CA LEU A 60 -0.74 -3.16 2.17
C LEU A 60 -0.27 -1.73 1.91
N ASP A 61 -1.04 -0.76 2.39
CA ASP A 61 -0.65 0.64 2.35
C ASP A 61 -0.06 1.03 3.71
N MET A 62 1.15 1.58 3.73
CA MET A 62 1.69 2.13 4.98
C MET A 62 0.94 3.42 5.33
N LEU A 63 0.60 3.59 6.62
CA LEU A 63 -0.11 4.78 7.10
C LEU A 63 0.57 6.07 6.64
N VAL A 64 -0.22 6.97 6.04
CA VAL A 64 0.17 8.35 5.73
C VAL A 64 -0.48 9.28 6.76
N ASN A 65 0.31 10.17 7.37
CA ASN A 65 -0.13 11.13 8.38
C ASN A 65 -0.87 12.30 7.72
N ARG A 66 -2.04 12.01 7.14
CA ARG A 66 -2.89 12.98 6.43
C ARG A 66 -4.37 12.74 6.71
N GLY A 67 -5.18 13.79 6.56
CA GLY A 67 -6.63 13.72 6.74
C GLY A 67 -6.99 13.24 8.15
N ARG A 68 -7.90 12.26 8.24
CA ARG A 68 -8.33 11.68 9.54
C ARG A 68 -7.18 11.08 10.35
N ALA A 69 -6.12 10.59 9.70
CA ALA A 69 -4.96 10.05 10.41
C ALA A 69 -4.16 11.14 11.12
N ALA A 70 -3.97 12.30 10.48
CA ALA A 70 -3.27 13.43 11.08
C ALA A 70 -4.00 14.02 12.30
N ALA A 71 -5.34 13.99 12.27
CA ALA A 71 -6.17 14.45 13.39
C ALA A 71 -6.35 13.40 14.51
N SER A 72 -5.93 12.15 14.29
CA SER A 72 -6.16 11.07 15.23
C SER A 72 -5.04 10.96 16.25
N LYS A 73 -5.40 10.94 17.53
CA LYS A 73 -4.47 10.62 18.63
C LYS A 73 -4.27 9.12 18.83
N THR A 74 -5.14 8.30 18.25
CA THR A 74 -5.14 6.85 18.48
C THR A 74 -4.46 6.11 17.35
N VAL A 75 -4.61 6.55 16.10
CA VAL A 75 -4.03 5.89 14.91
C VAL A 75 -2.55 6.21 14.79
N ALA A 76 -1.72 5.18 14.73
CA ALA A 76 -0.27 5.33 14.59
C ALA A 76 0.31 4.28 13.65
N ALA A 77 1.47 4.58 13.10
CA ALA A 77 2.23 3.63 12.30
C ALA A 77 2.69 2.44 13.18
N PRO A 78 2.76 1.22 12.61
CA PRO A 78 3.24 0.05 13.34
C PRO A 78 4.71 0.21 13.74
N LEU A 79 5.11 -0.52 14.78
CA LEU A 79 6.54 -0.69 15.07
C LEU A 79 7.17 -1.62 14.01
N PRO A 80 8.45 -1.43 13.64
CA PRO A 80 9.14 -2.28 12.66
C PRO A 80 9.03 -3.79 12.94
N GLU A 81 9.28 -4.22 14.18
CA GLU A 81 9.23 -5.64 14.54
C GLU A 81 7.81 -6.22 14.49
N ALA A 82 6.81 -5.43 14.87
CA ALA A 82 5.41 -5.81 14.74
C ALA A 82 5.02 -5.95 13.27
N LEU A 83 5.49 -5.05 12.39
CA LEU A 83 5.29 -5.14 10.95
C LEU A 83 5.93 -6.40 10.36
N LYS A 84 7.19 -6.67 10.70
CA LYS A 84 7.89 -7.88 10.27
C LYS A 84 7.10 -9.14 10.67
N THR A 85 6.73 -9.24 11.94
CA THR A 85 5.96 -10.39 12.47
C THR A 85 4.61 -10.53 11.77
N GLY A 86 3.88 -9.41 11.60
CA GLY A 86 2.58 -9.39 10.94
C GLY A 86 2.65 -9.82 9.47
N VAL A 87 3.68 -9.37 8.74
CA VAL A 87 3.91 -9.74 7.34
C VAL A 87 4.26 -11.22 7.19
N ILE A 88 5.11 -11.78 8.07
CA ILE A 88 5.44 -13.22 8.07
C ILE A 88 4.17 -14.06 8.29
N ARG A 89 3.38 -13.74 9.32
CA ARG A 89 2.12 -14.47 9.59
C ARG A 89 1.14 -14.36 8.43
N LEU A 90 1.07 -13.19 7.79
CA LEU A 90 0.24 -12.96 6.60
C LEU A 90 0.70 -13.85 5.43
N THR A 91 1.99 -13.87 5.09
CA THR A 91 2.49 -14.64 3.95
C THR A 91 2.31 -16.14 4.15
N GLU A 92 2.59 -16.66 5.35
CA GLU A 92 2.33 -18.05 5.72
C GLU A 92 0.85 -18.42 5.57
N THR A 93 -0.04 -17.54 6.04
CA THR A 93 -1.48 -17.74 5.97
C THR A 93 -1.98 -17.71 4.54
N LEU A 94 -1.52 -16.75 3.73
CA LEU A 94 -1.84 -16.68 2.29
C LEU A 94 -1.38 -17.94 1.55
N ARG A 95 -0.18 -18.46 1.83
CA ARG A 95 0.28 -19.74 1.24
C ARG A 95 -0.67 -20.89 1.60
N ARG A 96 -1.09 -20.99 2.87
CA ARG A 96 -2.03 -22.03 3.34
C ARG A 96 -3.40 -21.91 2.65
N ILE A 97 -3.91 -20.70 2.49
CA ILE A 97 -5.17 -20.40 1.80
C ILE A 97 -5.05 -20.77 0.32
N ASN A 98 -4.01 -20.29 -0.36
CA ASN A 98 -3.85 -20.43 -1.80
C ASN A 98 -3.63 -21.89 -2.25
N ARG A 99 -3.12 -22.77 -1.38
CA ARG A 99 -3.10 -24.22 -1.65
C ARG A 99 -4.49 -24.85 -1.83
N ARG A 100 -5.54 -24.20 -1.34
CA ARG A 100 -6.93 -24.69 -1.39
C ARG A 100 -7.82 -23.90 -2.35
N ARG A 101 -7.31 -22.82 -2.94
CA ARG A 101 -8.08 -21.98 -3.87
C ARG A 101 -7.73 -22.33 -5.30
N SER A 102 -8.73 -22.35 -6.17
CA SER A 102 -8.53 -22.44 -7.63
C SER A 102 -7.81 -21.21 -8.16
N VAL A 103 -8.14 -20.02 -7.64
CA VAL A 103 -7.47 -18.76 -7.98
C VAL A 103 -6.85 -18.15 -6.71
N PRO A 104 -5.52 -17.93 -6.68
CA PRO A 104 -4.83 -17.44 -5.50
C PRO A 104 -5.16 -15.97 -5.20
N ILE A 105 -5.19 -15.62 -3.92
CA ILE A 105 -5.18 -14.23 -3.47
C ILE A 105 -3.73 -13.74 -3.56
N GLN A 106 -3.48 -12.77 -4.43
CA GLN A 106 -2.16 -12.18 -4.63
C GLN A 106 -1.89 -11.04 -3.64
N LEU A 107 -0.69 -11.03 -3.05
CA LEU A 107 -0.22 -9.88 -2.27
C LEU A 107 0.45 -8.87 -3.21
N ARG A 108 -0.12 -7.67 -3.35
CA ARG A 108 0.36 -6.62 -4.28
C ARG A 108 1.84 -6.32 -4.12
N GLU A 109 2.32 -6.22 -2.89
CA GLU A 109 3.72 -5.90 -2.57
C GLU A 109 4.67 -7.02 -3.00
N TRP A 110 4.22 -8.27 -2.94
CA TRP A 110 5.01 -9.42 -3.38
C TRP A 110 5.10 -9.45 -4.90
N GLU A 111 3.99 -9.21 -5.60
CA GLU A 111 3.96 -9.11 -7.06
C GLU A 111 4.85 -7.96 -7.58
N ARG A 112 4.89 -6.83 -6.86
CA ARG A 112 5.79 -5.72 -7.19
C ARG A 112 7.27 -6.10 -7.16
N ILE A 113 7.69 -6.95 -6.22
CA ILE A 113 9.07 -7.43 -6.15
C ILE A 113 9.35 -8.47 -7.24
N LYS A 114 8.45 -9.44 -7.43
CA LYS A 114 8.60 -10.54 -8.41
C LYS A 114 8.58 -10.07 -9.87
N GLY A 115 7.71 -9.10 -10.18
CA GLY A 115 7.52 -8.61 -11.55
C GLY A 115 8.67 -7.78 -12.08
N ARG A 116 9.61 -7.34 -11.23
CA ARG A 116 10.74 -6.52 -11.63
C ARG A 116 11.88 -7.40 -12.17
N ARG A 117 12.04 -7.42 -13.50
CA ARG A 117 13.06 -8.21 -14.21
C ARG A 117 14.33 -7.43 -14.56
N VAL A 118 14.36 -6.10 -14.41
CA VAL A 118 15.43 -5.23 -14.91
C VAL A 118 16.06 -4.41 -13.77
N ARG A 119 17.41 -4.30 -13.78
CA ARG A 119 18.20 -3.49 -12.84
C ARG A 119 17.94 -1.99 -13.03
N GLY A 120 17.91 -1.24 -11.92
CA GLY A 120 17.77 0.22 -11.90
C GLY A 120 16.39 0.61 -11.38
N ALA A 121 16.32 0.98 -10.09
CA ALA A 121 15.07 1.08 -9.35
C ALA A 121 14.01 1.89 -10.09
N SER A 122 12.96 1.20 -10.55
CA SER A 122 11.82 1.88 -11.15
C SER A 122 11.03 2.58 -10.07
N ASP A 123 10.49 3.73 -10.43
CA ASP A 123 9.61 4.55 -9.60
C ASP A 123 8.54 3.72 -8.86
N TYR A 124 8.16 4.20 -7.67
CA TYR A 124 7.14 3.54 -6.85
C TYR A 124 5.77 3.54 -7.54
N CYS A 125 5.44 4.65 -8.20
CA CYS A 125 4.17 4.85 -8.91
C CYS A 125 4.32 5.91 -10.00
N HIS A 126 3.30 6.06 -10.85
CA HIS A 126 3.27 7.05 -11.93
C HIS A 126 3.41 8.50 -11.46
N ALA A 127 2.99 8.82 -10.22
CA ALA A 127 3.16 10.17 -9.69
C ALA A 127 4.64 10.58 -9.52
N CYS A 128 5.55 9.63 -9.33
CA CYS A 128 6.99 9.92 -9.31
C CYS A 128 7.51 10.39 -10.68
N ARG A 129 6.83 10.00 -11.76
CA ARG A 129 7.16 10.32 -13.16
C ARG A 129 6.38 11.51 -13.70
N GLY A 130 5.48 12.10 -12.89
CA GLY A 130 4.53 13.09 -13.38
C GLY A 130 3.49 12.52 -14.35
N GLU A 131 3.26 11.21 -14.34
CA GLU A 131 2.34 10.49 -15.25
C GLU A 131 0.99 10.18 -14.58
N SER A 132 0.67 10.86 -13.48
CA SER A 132 -0.55 10.66 -12.71
C SER A 132 -1.13 12.01 -12.32
N LEU A 133 -2.47 12.07 -12.31
CA LEU A 133 -3.24 13.18 -11.79
C LEU A 133 -4.43 12.65 -10.99
N ALA A 134 -4.71 13.29 -9.86
CA ALA A 134 -5.99 13.21 -9.19
C ALA A 134 -6.80 14.46 -9.52
N VAL A 135 -8.09 14.24 -9.78
CA VAL A 135 -9.05 15.30 -10.12
C VAL A 135 -10.11 15.31 -9.02
N LEU A 136 -10.30 16.47 -8.38
CA LEU A 136 -11.40 16.68 -7.45
C LEU A 136 -12.71 16.99 -8.21
N PRO A 137 -13.89 16.84 -7.57
CA PRO A 137 -15.18 17.09 -8.24
C PRO A 137 -15.34 18.51 -8.80
N ASP A 138 -14.61 19.49 -8.26
CA ASP A 138 -14.58 20.88 -8.73
C ASP A 138 -13.62 21.10 -9.92
N GLY A 139 -12.97 20.06 -10.41
CA GLY A 139 -11.99 20.12 -11.51
C GLY A 139 -10.56 20.44 -11.07
N THR A 140 -10.29 20.62 -9.78
CA THR A 140 -8.92 20.91 -9.29
C THR A 140 -8.01 19.69 -9.45
N LEU A 141 -6.80 19.91 -9.94
CA LEU A 141 -5.80 18.88 -10.21
C LEU A 141 -4.74 18.77 -9.11
N PHE A 142 -4.28 17.55 -8.85
CA PHE A 142 -3.16 17.24 -7.94
C PHE A 142 -2.31 16.09 -8.51
N PRO A 143 -1.02 15.94 -8.16
CA PRO A 143 -0.16 14.86 -8.68
C PRO A 143 -0.66 13.44 -8.35
N CYS A 144 -1.34 13.27 -7.21
CA CYS A 144 -1.96 12.00 -6.86
C CYS A 144 -3.11 12.19 -5.85
N SER A 145 -3.88 11.13 -5.61
CA SER A 145 -5.01 11.16 -4.67
C SER A 145 -4.59 11.44 -3.23
N GLN A 146 -3.35 11.10 -2.87
CA GLN A 146 -2.84 11.33 -1.52
C GLN A 146 -2.57 12.82 -1.26
N THR A 147 -2.24 13.62 -2.28
CA THR A 147 -2.02 15.08 -2.15
C THR A 147 -3.28 15.89 -2.43
N ALA A 148 -4.38 15.26 -2.82
CA ALA A 148 -5.62 15.94 -3.17
C ALA A 148 -6.17 16.79 -2.01
N GLY A 149 -6.41 18.09 -2.28
CA GLY A 149 -6.84 19.09 -1.30
C GLY A 149 -5.71 19.73 -0.49
N ASP A 150 -4.44 19.46 -0.81
CA ASP A 150 -3.29 20.18 -0.25
C ASP A 150 -2.89 21.33 -1.20
N PRO A 151 -3.07 22.61 -0.82
CA PRO A 151 -2.76 23.73 -1.70
C PRO A 151 -1.31 23.75 -2.21
N ALA A 152 -0.36 23.17 -1.45
CA ALA A 152 1.03 23.08 -1.87
C ALA A 152 1.24 22.20 -3.13
N PHE A 153 0.27 21.34 -3.44
CA PHE A 153 0.31 20.42 -4.58
C PHE A 153 -0.78 20.70 -5.63
N ALA A 154 -1.48 21.83 -5.56
CA ALA A 154 -2.49 22.16 -6.58
C ALA A 154 -1.83 22.39 -7.94
N CYS A 155 -2.25 21.64 -8.96
CA CYS A 155 -1.75 21.69 -10.34
C CYS A 155 -2.72 22.40 -11.29
N GLY A 156 -3.41 23.44 -10.82
CA GLY A 156 -4.44 24.14 -11.59
C GLY A 156 -5.74 23.34 -11.67
N THR A 157 -6.48 23.54 -12.76
CA THR A 157 -7.77 22.87 -13.01
C THR A 157 -7.73 22.07 -14.31
N VAL A 158 -8.74 21.23 -14.57
CA VAL A 158 -8.88 20.50 -15.84
C VAL A 158 -8.88 21.43 -17.06
N ASP A 159 -9.41 22.65 -16.92
CA ASP A 159 -9.46 23.64 -18.00
C ASP A 159 -8.17 24.47 -18.12
N ALA A 160 -7.42 24.60 -17.02
CA ALA A 160 -6.18 25.36 -16.95
C ALA A 160 -5.13 24.61 -16.11
N PRO A 161 -4.55 23.51 -16.64
CA PRO A 161 -3.59 22.70 -15.91
C PRO A 161 -2.23 23.42 -15.79
N ASP A 162 -1.67 23.40 -14.58
CA ASP A 162 -0.29 23.81 -14.32
C ASP A 162 0.63 22.59 -14.37
N THR A 163 1.17 22.33 -15.57
CA THR A 163 2.03 21.17 -15.84
C THR A 163 3.35 21.21 -15.06
N SER A 164 3.82 22.40 -14.67
CA SER A 164 5.06 22.56 -13.90
C SER A 164 4.99 21.93 -12.51
N LYS A 165 3.78 21.78 -11.96
CA LYS A 165 3.56 21.22 -10.62
C LYS A 165 3.23 19.73 -10.62
N ILE A 166 2.99 19.12 -11.77
CA ILE A 166 2.64 17.69 -11.87
C ILE A 166 3.80 16.82 -11.38
N THR A 167 5.03 17.28 -11.59
CA THR A 167 6.27 16.62 -11.15
C THR A 167 6.65 16.95 -9.71
N ALA A 168 5.79 17.58 -8.91
CA ALA A 168 6.11 17.96 -7.52
C ALA A 168 6.43 16.77 -6.59
N LEU A 169 6.06 15.54 -7.00
CA LEU A 169 6.42 14.31 -6.29
C LEU A 169 7.63 13.59 -6.91
N SER A 170 8.16 14.08 -8.03
CA SER A 170 9.39 13.58 -8.64
C SER A 170 10.57 13.88 -7.72
N GLY A 171 11.48 12.92 -7.58
CA GLY A 171 12.68 13.06 -6.72
C GLY A 171 12.48 12.73 -5.25
N LEU A 172 11.24 12.62 -4.75
CA LEU A 172 10.99 12.09 -3.40
C LEU A 172 11.22 10.58 -3.39
N SER A 173 12.37 10.16 -2.85
CA SER A 173 12.80 8.76 -2.81
C SER A 173 13.30 8.36 -1.43
N LEU A 174 13.08 7.08 -1.08
CA LEU A 174 13.57 6.48 0.17
C LEU A 174 15.06 6.08 0.10
N ARG A 175 15.76 6.41 -1.00
CA ARG A 175 17.17 6.04 -1.18
C ARG A 175 18.04 6.71 -0.12
N GLY A 176 18.86 5.91 0.57
CA GLY A 176 19.86 6.36 1.54
C GLY A 176 21.08 5.44 1.51
N GLU A 177 22.07 5.71 2.37
CA GLU A 177 23.35 4.98 2.42
C GLU A 177 23.15 3.46 2.56
N GLN A 178 22.17 3.03 3.37
CA GLN A 178 21.83 1.62 3.59
C GLN A 178 21.36 0.87 2.32
N CYS A 179 21.11 1.57 1.22
CA CYS A 179 20.74 0.95 -0.05
C CYS A 179 21.97 0.38 -0.79
N GLY A 180 23.17 0.90 -0.52
CA GLY A 180 24.43 0.40 -1.07
C GLY A 180 24.75 -0.99 -0.51
N GLY A 181 24.39 -2.05 -1.25
CA GLY A 181 24.54 -3.43 -0.80
C GLY A 181 23.25 -4.10 -0.33
N CYS A 182 22.10 -3.43 -0.41
CA CYS A 182 20.82 -4.07 -0.11
C CYS A 182 20.51 -5.17 -1.15
N LEU A 183 20.18 -6.38 -0.69
CA LEU A 183 19.82 -7.51 -1.57
C LEU A 183 18.61 -7.21 -2.46
N LEU A 184 17.77 -6.27 -2.05
CA LEU A 184 16.63 -5.78 -2.80
C LEU A 184 16.94 -4.60 -3.73
N ALA A 185 18.17 -4.08 -3.79
CA ALA A 185 18.46 -2.84 -4.53
C ALA A 185 17.98 -2.87 -5.99
N SER A 186 18.02 -4.04 -6.64
CA SER A 186 17.56 -4.24 -8.01
C SER A 186 16.04 -4.40 -8.16
N TYR A 187 15.33 -4.75 -7.07
CA TYR A 187 13.91 -5.11 -7.09
C TYR A 187 13.04 -4.18 -6.22
N CYS A 188 13.65 -3.33 -5.40
CA CYS A 188 12.96 -2.49 -4.44
C CYS A 188 12.16 -1.42 -5.18
N PRO A 189 10.84 -1.32 -4.94
CA PRO A 189 10.03 -0.25 -5.51
C PRO A 189 10.20 1.09 -4.78
N GLY A 190 10.98 1.14 -3.71
CA GLY A 190 11.06 2.32 -2.83
C GLY A 190 9.78 2.48 -2.02
N ASP A 191 9.27 3.70 -1.96
CA ASP A 191 8.13 4.07 -1.14
C ASP A 191 7.28 5.15 -1.80
N CYS A 192 6.04 5.31 -1.32
CA CYS A 192 5.13 6.32 -1.83
C CYS A 192 5.72 7.74 -1.62
N PRO A 193 5.90 8.55 -2.67
CA PRO A 193 6.51 9.88 -2.54
C PRO A 193 5.68 10.78 -1.62
N SER A 194 4.35 10.71 -1.68
CA SER A 194 3.47 11.46 -0.78
C SER A 194 3.63 11.01 0.67
N ARG A 195 3.88 9.72 0.94
CA ARG A 195 4.15 9.25 2.30
C ARG A 195 5.49 9.79 2.81
N LEU A 196 6.52 9.79 1.96
CA LEU A 196 7.82 10.37 2.29
C LEU A 196 7.69 11.85 2.65
N TYR A 197 6.86 12.59 1.91
CA TYR A 197 6.55 13.98 2.18
C TYR A 197 5.83 14.17 3.52
N TYR A 198 4.67 13.53 3.71
CA TYR A 198 3.82 13.78 4.89
C TYR A 198 4.34 13.15 6.19
N ASN A 199 5.06 12.04 6.12
CA ASN A 199 5.57 11.36 7.32
C ASN A 199 7.04 11.68 7.61
N GLY A 200 7.73 12.33 6.67
CA GLY A 200 9.17 12.52 6.70
C GLY A 200 9.95 11.25 6.30
N ILE A 201 11.02 11.44 5.54
CA ILE A 201 11.88 10.36 5.03
C ILE A 201 12.46 9.51 6.17
N GLN A 202 12.81 10.13 7.30
CA GLN A 202 13.40 9.41 8.44
C GLN A 202 12.45 8.37 9.08
N ASN A 203 11.13 8.60 9.01
CA ASN A 203 10.11 7.67 9.52
C ASN A 203 9.67 6.62 8.48
N SER A 204 10.34 6.58 7.32
CA SER A 204 9.86 5.82 6.16
C SER A 204 10.45 4.41 6.05
N ARG A 205 11.22 3.98 7.05
CA ARG A 205 11.82 2.63 7.11
C ARG A 205 10.82 1.47 7.05
N LEU A 206 9.54 1.70 7.33
CA LEU A 206 8.51 0.66 7.29
C LEU A 206 8.35 0.01 5.91
N ALA A 207 8.49 0.77 4.82
CA ALA A 207 8.49 0.20 3.46
C ALA A 207 9.69 -0.75 3.27
N CYS A 208 10.89 -0.35 3.72
CA CYS A 208 12.07 -1.22 3.71
C CYS A 208 11.84 -2.50 4.51
N VAL A 209 11.32 -2.39 5.75
CA VAL A 209 11.03 -3.55 6.61
C VAL A 209 10.07 -4.51 5.92
N MET A 210 8.98 -4.00 5.34
CA MET A 210 8.00 -4.81 4.62
C MET A 210 8.63 -5.53 3.43
N TYR A 211 9.31 -4.80 2.54
CA TYR A 211 9.88 -5.43 1.34
C TYR A 211 11.01 -6.40 1.67
N GLN A 212 11.90 -6.08 2.63
CA GLN A 212 12.95 -7.01 3.08
C GLN A 212 12.36 -8.28 3.68
N THR A 213 11.30 -8.15 4.49
CA THR A 213 10.60 -9.31 5.06
C THR A 213 9.98 -10.17 3.96
N LEU A 214 9.28 -9.55 3.00
CA LEU A 214 8.69 -10.26 1.86
C LEU A 214 9.73 -10.94 0.98
N TRP A 215 10.90 -10.33 0.80
CA TRP A 215 12.00 -10.94 0.06
C TRP A 215 12.54 -12.18 0.74
N GLN A 216 12.80 -12.10 2.05
CA GLN A 216 13.23 -13.25 2.86
C GLN A 216 12.20 -14.39 2.80
N GLU A 217 10.93 -14.05 2.93
CA GLU A 217 9.83 -15.01 2.80
C GLU A 217 9.77 -15.63 1.40
N TYR A 218 9.99 -14.84 0.35
CA TYR A 218 10.06 -15.35 -1.01
C TYR A 218 11.21 -16.33 -1.21
N THR A 219 12.43 -15.97 -0.80
CA THR A 219 13.61 -16.83 -0.95
C THR A 219 13.46 -18.13 -0.17
N ARG A 220 12.86 -18.09 1.03
CA ARG A 220 12.57 -19.31 1.82
C ARG A 220 11.57 -20.24 1.15
N SER A 221 10.67 -19.72 0.31
CA SER A 221 9.71 -20.56 -0.42
C SER A 221 10.26 -21.20 -1.70
N LEU A 222 11.48 -20.84 -2.11
CA LEU A 222 12.18 -21.44 -3.25
C LEU A 222 13.15 -22.56 -2.84
N GLN A 223 13.43 -22.68 -1.54
CA GLN A 223 14.23 -23.74 -0.91
C GLN A 223 13.31 -24.89 -0.51
#